data_AF-A0A534TPF6-F1
#
_entry.id   AF-A0A534TPF6-F1
#
_cell.length_a   1.000
_cell.length_b   1.000
_cell.length_c   1.000
_cell.angle_alpha   90.00
_cell.angle_beta   90.00
_cell.angle_gamma   90.00
#
_symmetry.space_group_name_H-M   'P 1'
#
loop_
_entity.id
_entity.type
_entity.pdbx_description
1 polymer ?
#
loop_
_entity_poly.entity_id
_entity_poly.type
_entity_poly.pdbx_seq_one_letter_code
_entity_poly.pdbx_strand_id
1 'polypeptide(L)'
;MTIGNRPRLFGWRGALAVAIATAGTAVLGYFSIFSIFIPWDDEGYMLVSLRAYTAGGVLYRDVFTQYGPFYYELVGNVLRTIGHPVTMDDGRLFTLV
;
A
#
# COMPACT_ATOMS: atom_id res chain seq x y z
N MET A 1 22.52 45.20 -0.37
CA MET A 1 21.85 44.01 0.17
C MET A 1 21.03 43.40 -0.97
N THR A 2 21.62 42.49 -1.75
CA THR A 2 20.97 41.84 -2.89
C THR A 2 20.35 40.51 -2.46
N ILE A 3 19.03 40.40 -2.57
CA ILE A 3 18.29 39.17 -2.31
C ILE A 3 18.65 38.17 -3.42
N GLY A 4 19.46 37.17 -3.07
CA GLY A 4 19.88 36.11 -3.98
C GLY A 4 18.68 35.27 -4.44
N ASN A 5 18.52 35.17 -5.75
CA ASN A 5 17.49 34.38 -6.41
C ASN A 5 17.71 32.89 -6.09
N ARG A 6 16.88 32.30 -5.21
CA ARG A 6 16.95 30.86 -4.92
C ARG A 6 16.41 30.10 -6.12
N PRO A 7 17.19 29.21 -6.77
CA PRO A 7 16.68 28.43 -7.89
C PRO A 7 15.51 27.57 -7.40
N ARG A 8 14.36 27.66 -8.08
CA ARG A 8 13.23 26.76 -7.82
C ARG A 8 13.64 25.38 -8.33
N LEU A 9 14.16 24.54 -7.44
CA LEU A 9 14.69 23.20 -7.77
C LEU A 9 13.66 22.26 -8.39
N PHE A 10 12.36 22.59 -8.30
CA PHE A 10 11.28 21.80 -8.87
C PHE A 10 10.21 22.72 -9.47
N GLY A 11 10.25 22.90 -10.80
CA GLY A 11 9.20 23.58 -11.55
C GLY A 11 8.09 22.61 -11.99
N TRP A 12 7.05 23.13 -12.63
CA TRP A 12 5.94 22.31 -13.17
C TRP A 12 6.40 21.18 -14.10
N ARG A 13 7.54 21.35 -14.79
CA ARG A 13 8.17 20.31 -15.62
C ARG A 13 8.67 19.12 -14.80
N GLY A 14 9.25 19.39 -13.63
CA GLY A 14 9.66 18.34 -12.71
C GLY A 14 8.44 17.59 -12.17
N ALA A 15 7.39 18.32 -11.77
CA ALA A 15 6.13 17.72 -11.33
C ALA A 15 5.49 16.85 -12.42
N LEU A 16 5.49 17.33 -13.66
CA LEU A 16 4.98 16.60 -14.81
C LEU A 16 5.80 15.33 -15.08
N ALA A 17 7.13 15.41 -15.01
CA ALA A 17 8.00 14.24 -15.20
C ALA A 17 7.75 13.16 -14.14
N VAL A 18 7.59 13.55 -12.86
CA VAL A 18 7.24 12.61 -11.78
C VAL A 18 5.86 12.00 -12.03
N ALA A 19 4.85 12.82 -12.38
CA ALA A 19 3.51 12.32 -12.65
C ALA A 19 3.47 11.30 -13.80
N ILE A 20 4.19 11.56 -14.89
CA ILE A 20 4.31 10.62 -16.02
C ILE A 20 5.01 9.34 -15.58
N ALA A 21 6.11 9.45 -14.82
CA ALA A 21 6.84 8.29 -14.32
C ALA A 21 5.95 7.44 -13.41
N THR A 22 5.27 8.04 -12.43
CA THR A 22 4.35 7.36 -11.51
C THR A 22 3.21 6.69 -12.26
N ALA A 23 2.58 7.36 -13.23
CA ALA A 23 1.51 6.77 -14.03
C ALA A 23 2.02 5.57 -14.87
N GLY A 24 3.19 5.71 -15.50
CA GLY A 24 3.82 4.64 -16.26
C GLY A 24 4.15 3.42 -15.40
N THR A 25 4.74 3.63 -14.21
CA THR A 25 5.06 2.55 -13.28
C THR A 25 3.82 1.91 -12.69
N ALA A 26 2.75 2.68 -12.42
CA ALA A 26 1.49 2.13 -11.93
C ALA A 26 0.81 1.21 -12.95
N VAL A 27 0.81 1.59 -14.24
CA VAL A 27 0.26 0.72 -15.30
C VAL A 27 1.05 -0.58 -15.41
N LEU A 28 2.38 -0.50 -15.44
CA LEU A 28 3.23 -1.70 -15.50
C LEU A 28 3.10 -2.58 -14.25
N GLY A 29 3.05 -1.95 -13.06
CA GLY A 29 2.87 -2.61 -11.78
C GLY A 29 1.54 -3.36 -11.71
N TYR A 30 0.45 -2.74 -12.19
CA TYR A 30 -0.87 -3.37 -12.25
C TYR A 30 -0.82 -4.68 -13.04
N PHE A 31 -0.27 -4.66 -14.26
CA PHE A 31 -0.18 -5.89 -15.06
C PHE A 31 0.73 -6.93 -14.42
N SER A 32 1.82 -6.52 -13.77
CA SER A 32 2.72 -7.42 -13.05
C SER A 32 2.02 -8.13 -11.89
N ILE A 33 1.40 -7.37 -10.98
CA ILE A 33 0.74 -7.90 -9.77
C ILE A 33 -0.46 -8.77 -10.15
N PHE A 34 -1.27 -8.34 -11.13
CA PHE A 34 -2.50 -9.05 -11.48
C PHE A 34 -2.31 -10.25 -12.40
N SER A 35 -1.15 -10.38 -13.07
CA SER A 35 -0.91 -11.48 -14.03
C SER A 35 0.06 -12.55 -13.53
N ILE A 36 0.75 -12.31 -12.41
CA ILE A 36 1.80 -13.21 -11.89
C ILE A 36 1.44 -13.62 -10.46
N PHE A 37 1.77 -14.87 -10.13
CA PHE A 37 1.76 -15.37 -8.76
C PHE A 37 3.18 -15.72 -8.35
N ILE A 38 3.69 -15.07 -7.30
CA ILE A 38 5.03 -15.28 -6.77
C ILE A 38 4.91 -16.03 -5.44
N PRO A 39 5.43 -17.28 -5.30
CA PRO A 39 5.19 -18.10 -4.11
C PRO A 39 5.78 -17.56 -2.80
N TRP A 40 6.81 -16.72 -2.89
CA TRP A 40 7.47 -16.10 -1.75
C TRP A 40 6.95 -14.68 -1.45
N ASP A 41 5.90 -14.26 -2.14
CA ASP A 41 5.20 -13.02 -1.85
C ASP A 41 4.33 -13.14 -0.59
N ASP A 42 4.23 -12.06 0.17
CA ASP A 42 3.57 -12.05 1.47
C ASP A 42 2.19 -11.37 1.46
N GLU A 43 1.77 -10.78 0.33
CA GLU A 43 0.48 -10.09 0.18
C GLU A 43 -0.70 -10.93 0.65
N GLY A 44 -0.79 -12.18 0.18
CA GLY A 44 -1.87 -13.09 0.54
C GLY A 44 -1.87 -13.43 2.03
N TYR A 45 -0.69 -13.59 2.63
CA TYR A 45 -0.54 -13.82 4.05
C TYR A 45 -0.97 -12.61 4.88
N MET A 46 -0.54 -11.41 4.50
CA MET A 46 -0.90 -10.15 5.13
C MET A 46 -2.41 -9.93 5.11
N LEU A 47 -3.07 -10.21 3.97
CA LEU A 47 -4.52 -10.09 3.85
C LEU A 47 -5.29 -11.14 4.67
N VAL A 48 -4.87 -12.39 4.65
CA VAL A 48 -5.53 -13.45 5.45
C VAL A 48 -5.42 -13.15 6.94
N SER A 49 -4.24 -12.72 7.40
CA SER A 49 -4.05 -12.34 8.81
C SER A 49 -4.83 -11.06 9.16
N LEU A 50 -4.91 -10.07 8.26
CA LEU A 50 -5.71 -8.86 8.47
C LEU A 50 -7.20 -9.17 8.56
N ARG A 51 -7.69 -10.10 7.74
CA ARG A 51 -9.08 -10.57 7.80
C ARG A 51 -9.37 -11.27 9.13
N ALA A 52 -8.45 -12.10 9.63
CA ALA A 52 -8.60 -12.74 10.93
C ALA A 52 -8.59 -11.71 12.09
N TYR A 53 -7.73 -10.69 11.99
CA TYR A 53 -7.69 -9.58 12.95
C TYR A 53 -8.99 -8.78 12.96
N THR A 54 -9.48 -8.36 11.79
CA THR A 54 -10.72 -7.57 11.68
C THR A 54 -11.98 -8.36 12.08
N ALA A 55 -11.93 -9.70 12.01
CA ALA A 55 -12.94 -10.59 12.58
C ALA A 55 -12.93 -10.70 14.12
N GLY A 56 -11.99 -10.04 14.80
CA GLY A 56 -11.88 -9.99 16.27
C GLY A 56 -10.78 -10.88 16.86
N GLY A 57 -9.91 -11.46 16.04
CA GLY A 57 -8.75 -12.22 16.52
C GLY A 57 -7.70 -11.33 17.18
N VAL A 58 -7.12 -11.78 18.29
CA VAL A 58 -6.02 -11.09 18.97
C VAL A 58 -4.69 -11.43 18.29
N LEU A 59 -3.91 -10.41 17.93
CA LEU A 59 -2.59 -10.59 17.33
C LEU A 59 -1.66 -11.43 18.23
N TYR A 60 -0.81 -12.24 17.62
CA TYR A 60 0.17 -13.13 18.27
C TYR A 60 -0.43 -14.29 19.09
N ARG A 61 -1.76 -14.32 19.27
CA ARG A 61 -2.47 -15.41 19.95
C ARG A 61 -3.37 -16.17 18.99
N ASP A 62 -4.31 -15.47 18.38
CA ASP A 62 -5.32 -16.06 17.47
C ASP A 62 -4.92 -15.83 16.01
N VAL A 63 -4.18 -14.75 15.76
CA VAL A 63 -3.69 -14.37 14.43
C VAL A 63 -2.17 -14.52 14.39
N PHE A 64 -1.69 -15.48 13.61
CA PHE A 64 -0.27 -15.64 13.37
C PHE A 64 0.25 -14.46 12.53
N THR A 65 1.17 -13.69 13.10
CA THR A 65 1.88 -12.63 12.39
C THR A 65 3.36 -12.58 12.78
N GLN A 66 4.25 -12.39 11.79
CA GLN A 66 5.66 -12.06 12.01
C GLN A 66 5.88 -10.54 12.09
N TYR A 67 4.86 -9.75 11.78
CA TYR A 67 4.91 -8.30 11.69
C TYR A 67 4.41 -7.61 12.98
N GLY A 68 4.77 -6.34 13.12
CA GLY A 68 4.27 -5.48 14.20
C GLY A 68 2.77 -5.14 14.05
N PRO A 69 2.12 -4.62 15.11
CA PRO A 69 0.68 -4.38 15.10
C PRO A 69 0.25 -3.20 14.23
N PHE A 70 1.19 -2.32 13.85
CA PHE A 70 0.88 -1.05 13.16
C PHE A 70 0.03 -1.24 11.90
N TYR A 71 0.38 -2.20 11.03
CA TYR A 71 -0.38 -2.49 9.81
C TYR A 71 -1.83 -2.88 10.11
N TYR A 72 -2.03 -3.78 11.07
CA TYR A 72 -3.34 -4.27 11.48
C TYR A 72 -4.20 -3.17 12.09
N GLU A 73 -3.61 -2.37 12.97
CA GLU A 73 -4.31 -1.27 13.63
C GLU A 73 -4.63 -0.13 12.66
N LEU A 74 -3.72 0.21 11.75
CA LEU A 74 -3.99 1.27 10.79
C LEU A 74 -4.99 0.82 9.73
N VAL A 75 -4.66 -0.23 8.97
CA VAL A 75 -5.45 -0.66 7.82
C VAL A 75 -6.74 -1.31 8.28
N GLY A 76 -6.68 -2.19 9.27
CA GLY A 76 -7.86 -2.90 9.80
C GLY A 76 -8.89 -1.95 10.38
N ASN A 77 -8.46 -0.94 11.15
CA ASN A 77 -9.40 0.04 11.70
C ASN A 77 -9.97 0.95 10.61
N VAL A 78 -9.17 1.41 9.64
CA VAL A 78 -9.68 2.19 8.50
C VAL A 78 -10.77 1.41 7.75
N LEU A 79 -10.47 0.18 7.32
CA LEU A 79 -11.44 -0.65 6.56
C LEU A 79 -12.70 -0.94 7.38
N ARG A 80 -12.56 -1.23 8.67
CA ARG A 80 -13.68 -1.44 9.58
C ARG A 80 -14.53 -0.17 9.76
N THR A 81 -13.91 1.00 9.86
CA THR A 81 -14.65 2.27 10.01
C THR A 81 -15.45 2.64 8.77
N ILE A 82 -14.97 2.31 7.57
CA ILE A 82 -15.69 2.55 6.32
C ILE A 82 -16.60 1.39 5.90
N GLY A 83 -16.59 0.27 6.65
CA GLY A 83 -17.38 -0.92 6.36
C GLY A 83 -16.93 -1.70 5.12
N HIS A 84 -15.69 -1.50 4.66
CA HIS A 84 -15.16 -2.17 3.47
C HIS A 84 -14.61 -3.56 3.85
N PRO A 85 -15.02 -4.64 3.17
CA PRO A 85 -14.49 -5.97 3.44
C PRO A 85 -13.02 -6.07 3.01
N VAL A 86 -12.22 -6.88 3.71
CA VAL A 86 -10.85 -7.20 3.29
C VAL A 86 -10.91 -8.22 2.13
N THR A 87 -10.58 -7.80 0.92
CA THR A 87 -10.54 -8.65 -0.28
C THR A 87 -9.10 -8.87 -0.78
N MET A 88 -8.92 -9.86 -1.66
CA MET A 88 -7.62 -10.12 -2.29
C MET A 88 -7.19 -8.99 -3.23
N ASP A 89 -8.16 -8.34 -3.88
CA ASP A 89 -7.89 -7.23 -4.78
C ASP A 89 -7.45 -5.99 -4.01
N ASP A 90 -7.92 -5.79 -2.77
CA ASP A 90 -7.50 -4.68 -1.92
C ASP A 90 -6.01 -4.74 -1.58
N GLY A 91 -5.47 -5.93 -1.26
CA GLY A 91 -4.04 -6.07 -0.99
C GLY A 91 -3.19 -5.83 -2.22
N ARG A 92 -3.64 -6.31 -3.38
CA ARG A 92 -2.95 -6.08 -4.66
C ARG A 92 -2.95 -4.60 -5.06
N LEU A 93 -4.05 -3.89 -4.79
CA LEU A 93 -4.12 -2.45 -4.97
C LEU A 93 -3.27 -1.69 -3.95
N PHE A 94 -3.19 -2.18 -2.70
CA PHE A 94 -2.36 -1.60 -1.66
C PHE A 94 -0.86 -1.68 -1.99
N THR A 95 -0.39 -2.80 -2.56
CA THR A 95 1.01 -2.92 -3.03
C THR A 95 1.34 -2.01 -4.22
N LEU A 96 0.34 -1.69 -5.04
CA LEU A 96 0.55 -0.92 -6.27
C LEU A 96 0.87 0.57 -6.01
N VAL A 97 0.47 1.12 -4.86
CA VAL A 97 0.52 2.54 -4.51
C VAL A 97 1.66 2.85 -3.56
#